data_AF-Q7NKI0-F1
#
_entry.id   AF-Q7NKI0-F1
#
_cell.length_a   1.000
_cell.length_b   1.000
_cell.length_c   1.000
_cell.angle_alpha   90.00
_cell.angle_beta   90.00
_cell.angle_gamma   90.00
#
_symmetry.space_group_name_H-M   'P 1'
#
loop_
_entity.id
_entity.type
_entity.pdbx_description
1 polymer ?
#
loop_
_entity_poly.entity_id
_entity_poly.type
_entity_poly.pdbx_seq_one_letter_code
_entity_poly.pdbx_strand_id
1 'polypeptide(L)'
;MTWTAYLHPALMLLIVFPVGFAAAAFGIELQQVRAERSRRKVSPKLARDRHIANGIAFLISLVLVATVGGFASKSLPEAIDTDWHGLGALVVVLLLVVSTALVTVRSLKRRKWARLVHSILNGTVMAMLVIQFLSGGWMIRQLLRS
;
A
#
# COMPACT_ATOMS: atom_id res chain seq x y z
N MET A 1 26.43 10.06 -8.86
CA MET A 1 25.21 9.81 -8.07
C MET A 1 24.04 9.69 -9.02
N THR A 2 23.40 8.54 -9.07
CA THR A 2 22.26 8.31 -9.96
C THR A 2 21.00 8.90 -9.32
N TRP A 3 20.43 9.94 -9.93
CA TRP A 3 19.16 10.57 -9.53
C TRP A 3 18.02 9.55 -9.37
N THR A 4 18.14 8.40 -10.03
CA THR A 4 17.23 7.25 -9.94
C THR A 4 17.15 6.66 -8.52
N ALA A 5 18.20 6.78 -7.69
CA ALA A 5 18.20 6.32 -6.30
C ALA A 5 17.22 7.12 -5.42
N TYR A 6 16.92 8.37 -5.79
CA TYR A 6 15.97 9.23 -5.07
C TYR A 6 14.57 9.23 -5.69
N LEU A 7 14.43 8.78 -6.94
CA LEU A 7 13.13 8.75 -7.60
C LEU A 7 12.16 7.79 -6.88
N HIS A 8 12.58 6.55 -6.64
CA HIS A 8 11.74 5.56 -5.96
C HIS A 8 11.21 6.01 -4.58
N PRO A 9 12.06 6.45 -3.62
CA PRO A 9 11.57 6.91 -2.32
C PRO A 9 10.71 8.20 -2.42
N ALA A 10 11.00 9.08 -3.40
CA ALA A 10 10.15 10.25 -3.65
C ALA A 10 8.75 9.84 -4.13
N LEU A 11 8.65 8.86 -5.05
CA LEU A 11 7.36 8.33 -5.50
C LEU A 11 6.61 7.61 -4.37
N MET A 12 7.32 6.93 -3.47
CA MET A 12 6.71 6.35 -2.27
C MET A 12 6.06 7.44 -1.40
N LEU A 13 6.78 8.53 -1.11
CA LEU A 13 6.29 9.65 -0.30
C LEU A 13 5.18 10.45 -0.95
N LEU A 14 5.29 10.74 -2.25
CA LEU A 14 4.40 11.68 -2.93
C LEU A 14 3.17 11.00 -3.54
N ILE A 15 3.21 9.68 -3.74
CA ILE A 15 2.14 8.94 -4.40
C ILE A 15 1.62 7.80 -3.51
N VAL A 16 2.48 6.83 -3.18
CA VAL A 16 2.02 5.59 -2.50
C VAL A 16 1.44 5.89 -1.13
N PHE A 17 2.14 6.66 -0.29
CA PHE A 17 1.64 7.01 1.05
C PHE A 17 0.35 7.84 1.00
N PRO A 18 0.26 8.96 0.26
CA PRO A 18 -0.98 9.75 0.19
C PRO A 18 -2.18 8.93 -0.28
N VAL A 19 -2.03 8.14 -1.34
CA VAL A 19 -3.12 7.32 -1.88
C VAL A 19 -3.48 6.18 -0.92
N GLY A 20 -2.49 5.55 -0.28
CA GLY A 20 -2.70 4.52 0.73
C GLY A 20 -3.43 5.04 1.97
N PHE A 21 -3.03 6.21 2.49
CA PHE A 21 -3.73 6.86 3.61
C PHE A 21 -5.15 7.29 3.23
N ALA A 22 -5.36 7.80 2.01
CA ALA A 22 -6.70 8.10 1.51
C ALA A 22 -7.57 6.84 1.44
N ALA A 23 -7.06 5.73 0.90
CA ALA A 23 -7.76 4.46 0.85
C ALA A 23 -8.12 3.93 2.25
N ALA A 24 -7.20 4.05 3.22
CA ALA A 24 -7.43 3.68 4.62
C ALA A 24 -8.50 4.58 5.28
N ALA A 25 -8.42 5.89 5.08
CA ALA A 25 -9.39 6.86 5.60
C ALA A 25 -10.81 6.57 5.09
N PHE A 26 -10.98 6.33 3.78
CA PHE A 26 -12.27 5.92 3.23
C PHE A 26 -12.73 4.54 3.72
N GLY A 27 -11.79 3.65 4.04
CA GLY A 27 -12.10 2.38 4.70
C GLY A 27 -12.70 2.56 6.09
N ILE A 28 -12.15 3.48 6.88
CA ILE A 28 -12.66 3.87 8.21
C ILE A 28 -14.01 4.56 8.08
N GLU A 29 -14.15 5.52 7.16
CA GLU A 29 -15.43 6.21 6.88
C GLU A 29 -16.53 5.18 6.54
N LEU A 30 -16.22 4.19 5.70
CA LEU A 30 -17.17 3.13 5.36
C LEU A 30 -17.58 2.30 6.58
N GLN A 31 -16.68 2.05 7.53
CA GLN A 31 -17.01 1.35 8.77
C GLN A 31 -17.93 2.20 9.67
N GLN A 32 -17.61 3.49 9.83
CA GLN A 32 -18.41 4.45 10.61
C GLN A 32 -19.82 4.59 10.04
N VAL A 33 -19.95 4.82 8.72
CA VAL A 33 -21.24 4.93 8.03
C VAL A 33 -22.06 3.65 8.16
N ARG A 34 -21.42 2.47 8.21
CA ARG A 34 -22.14 1.21 8.45
C ARG A 34 -22.64 1.08 9.88
N ALA A 35 -21.88 1.57 10.86
CA ALA A 35 -22.24 1.55 12.27
C ALA A 35 -23.36 2.56 12.60
N GLU A 36 -23.28 3.78 12.06
CA GLU A 36 -24.28 4.82 12.27
C GLU A 36 -25.44 4.66 11.29
N ARG A 37 -26.59 4.16 11.76
CA ARG A 37 -27.79 3.96 10.91
C ARG A 37 -28.65 5.20 10.71
N SER A 38 -28.67 6.14 11.67
CA SER A 38 -29.69 7.21 11.75
C SER A 38 -29.21 8.63 11.42
N ARG A 39 -27.89 8.93 11.41
CA ARG A 39 -27.35 10.29 11.17
C ARG A 39 -26.29 10.34 10.05
N ARG A 40 -26.52 9.59 8.97
CA ARG A 40 -25.55 9.48 7.87
C ARG A 40 -25.45 10.77 7.06
N LYS A 41 -24.30 11.43 7.10
CA LYS A 41 -23.95 12.53 6.17
C LYS A 41 -23.57 12.02 4.76
N VAL A 42 -23.09 10.77 4.66
CA VAL A 42 -22.63 10.14 3.41
C VAL A 42 -23.33 8.79 3.25
N SER A 43 -23.74 8.45 2.02
CA SER A 43 -24.38 7.16 1.75
C SER A 43 -23.36 5.99 1.84
N PRO A 44 -23.75 4.80 2.34
CA PRO A 44 -22.85 3.64 2.37
C PRO A 44 -22.33 3.22 1.00
N LYS A 45 -23.10 3.50 -0.06
CA LYS A 45 -22.69 3.23 -1.45
C LYS A 45 -21.54 4.17 -1.84
N LEU A 46 -21.69 5.48 -1.63
CA LEU A 46 -20.66 6.46 -1.96
C LEU A 46 -19.37 6.22 -1.18
N ALA A 47 -19.45 5.97 0.14
CA ALA A 47 -18.28 5.66 0.95
C ALA A 47 -17.55 4.39 0.47
N ARG A 48 -18.31 3.37 0.06
CA ARG A 48 -17.74 2.13 -0.50
C ARG A 48 -17.06 2.40 -1.84
N ASP A 49 -17.72 3.13 -2.73
CA ASP A 49 -17.20 3.37 -4.08
C ASP A 49 -15.92 4.22 -4.01
N ARG A 50 -15.85 5.20 -3.08
CA ARG A 50 -14.62 5.95 -2.77
C ARG A 50 -13.49 5.06 -2.26
N HIS A 51 -13.76 4.18 -1.30
CA HIS A 51 -12.77 3.25 -0.77
C HIS A 51 -12.25 2.29 -1.87
N ILE A 52 -13.13 1.76 -2.72
CA ILE A 52 -12.74 0.89 -3.83
C ILE A 52 -11.88 1.65 -4.84
N ALA A 53 -12.32 2.84 -5.27
CA ALA A 53 -11.57 3.64 -6.25
C ALA A 53 -10.16 3.98 -5.75
N ASN A 54 -10.03 4.41 -4.49
CA ASN A 54 -8.72 4.72 -3.89
C ASN A 54 -7.90 3.45 -3.62
N GLY A 55 -8.53 2.33 -3.27
CA GLY A 55 -7.84 1.04 -3.13
C GLY A 55 -7.25 0.53 -4.45
N ILE A 56 -7.97 0.70 -5.57
CA ILE A 56 -7.46 0.39 -6.91
C ILE A 56 -6.30 1.33 -7.27
N ALA A 57 -6.48 2.64 -7.07
CA ALA A 57 -5.41 3.61 -7.30
C ALA A 57 -4.16 3.27 -6.49
N PHE A 58 -4.33 2.90 -5.21
CA PHE A 58 -3.24 2.49 -4.33
C PHE A 58 -2.50 1.26 -4.84
N LEU A 59 -3.23 0.21 -5.24
CA LEU A 59 -2.62 -1.01 -5.79
C LEU A 59 -1.83 -0.70 -7.07
N ILE A 60 -2.39 0.09 -7.98
CA ILE A 60 -1.72 0.50 -9.22
C ILE A 60 -0.45 1.31 -8.92
N SER A 61 -0.55 2.32 -8.05
CA SER A 61 0.59 3.13 -7.64
C SER A 61 1.68 2.28 -6.98
N LEU A 62 1.30 1.34 -6.12
CA LEU A 62 2.26 0.45 -5.46
C LEU A 62 3.02 -0.41 -6.47
N VAL A 63 2.32 -1.05 -7.41
CA VAL A 63 2.95 -1.88 -8.45
C VAL A 63 3.88 -1.04 -9.34
N LEU A 64 3.44 0.16 -9.74
CA LEU A 64 4.25 1.06 -10.55
C LEU A 64 5.54 1.47 -9.82
N VAL A 65 5.42 1.91 -8.57
CA VAL A 65 6.56 2.39 -7.78
C VAL A 65 7.50 1.24 -7.40
N ALA A 66 6.98 0.05 -7.11
CA ALA A 66 7.79 -1.15 -6.90
C ALA A 66 8.58 -1.52 -8.18
N THR A 67 7.96 -1.40 -9.36
CA THR A 67 8.63 -1.64 -10.64
C THR A 67 9.77 -0.63 -10.87
N VAL A 68 9.53 0.66 -10.62
CA VAL A 68 10.57 1.70 -10.69
C VAL A 68 11.70 1.41 -9.69
N GLY A 69 11.37 0.95 -8.47
CA GLY A 69 12.34 0.56 -7.46
C GLY A 69 13.23 -0.61 -7.90
N GLY A 70 12.63 -1.66 -8.47
CA GLY A 70 13.37 -2.81 -9.01
C GLY A 70 14.24 -2.47 -10.23
N PHE A 71 13.90 -1.43 -11.00
CA PHE A 71 14.80 -0.92 -12.03
C PHE A 71 15.95 -0.09 -11.43
N ALA A 72 15.64 0.78 -10.45
CA ALA A 72 16.63 1.60 -9.79
C ALA A 72 17.67 0.77 -9.02
N SER A 73 17.28 -0.38 -8.43
CA SER A 73 18.21 -1.26 -7.71
C SER A 73 19.32 -1.83 -8.59
N LYS A 74 19.06 -2.06 -9.88
CA LYS A 74 20.09 -2.50 -10.86
C LYS A 74 21.19 -1.46 -11.08
N SER A 75 20.94 -0.20 -10.73
CA SER A 75 21.92 0.88 -10.83
C SER A 75 22.69 1.11 -9.52
N LEU A 76 22.39 0.34 -8.46
CA LEU A 76 23.11 0.43 -7.20
C LEU A 76 24.37 -0.45 -7.23
N PRO A 77 25.43 -0.08 -6.48
CA PRO A 77 26.60 -0.93 -6.29
C PRO A 77 26.23 -2.27 -5.63
N GLU A 78 26.90 -3.36 -6.01
CA GLU A 78 26.66 -4.72 -5.48
C GLU A 78 26.83 -4.83 -3.96
N ALA A 79 27.61 -3.92 -3.34
CA ALA A 79 27.80 -3.89 -1.89
C ALA A 79 26.53 -3.49 -1.11
N ILE A 80 25.50 -2.95 -1.78
CA ILE A 80 24.23 -2.60 -1.15
C ILE A 80 23.26 -3.77 -1.30
N ASP A 81 23.01 -4.49 -0.20
CA ASP A 81 21.98 -5.54 -0.16
C ASP A 81 20.58 -4.93 -0.34
N THR A 82 19.85 -5.41 -1.35
CA THR A 82 18.49 -4.98 -1.68
C THR A 82 17.47 -6.11 -1.59
N ASP A 83 17.90 -7.35 -1.28
CA ASP A 83 17.08 -8.55 -1.43
C ASP A 83 15.91 -8.54 -0.45
N TRP A 84 16.17 -8.18 0.82
CA TRP A 84 15.13 -8.07 1.85
C TRP A 84 14.12 -6.96 1.56
N HIS A 85 14.55 -5.87 0.94
CA HIS A 85 13.67 -4.79 0.51
C HIS A 85 12.78 -5.25 -0.65
N GLY A 86 13.36 -5.89 -1.66
CA GLY A 86 12.64 -6.42 -2.81
C GLY A 86 11.62 -7.51 -2.44
N LEU A 87 12.03 -8.50 -1.63
CA LEU A 87 11.13 -9.56 -1.14
C LEU A 87 10.01 -8.99 -0.29
N GLY A 88 10.32 -8.04 0.60
CA GLY A 88 9.32 -7.36 1.42
C GLY A 88 8.28 -6.62 0.57
N ALA A 89 8.71 -5.90 -0.46
CA ALA A 89 7.80 -5.22 -1.38
C ALA A 89 6.86 -6.21 -2.11
N LEU A 90 7.38 -7.36 -2.56
CA LEU A 90 6.56 -8.41 -3.19
C LEU A 90 5.49 -8.96 -2.23
N VAL A 91 5.87 -9.22 -0.97
CA VAL A 91 4.92 -9.68 0.05
C VAL A 91 3.81 -8.66 0.27
N VAL A 92 4.13 -7.36 0.33
CA VAL A 92 3.10 -6.30 0.47
C VAL A 92 2.10 -6.34 -0.69
N VAL A 93 2.58 -6.47 -1.93
CA VAL A 93 1.71 -6.58 -3.12
C VAL A 93 0.81 -7.81 -3.02
N LEU A 94 1.37 -8.97 -2.66
CA LEU A 94 0.59 -10.20 -2.50
C LEU A 94 -0.49 -10.07 -1.42
N LEU A 95 -0.15 -9.52 -0.25
CA LEU A 95 -1.12 -9.28 0.82
C LEU A 95 -2.24 -8.35 0.38
N LEU A 96 -1.93 -7.31 -0.40
CA LEU A 96 -2.93 -6.37 -0.90
C LEU A 96 -3.86 -7.00 -1.95
N VAL A 97 -3.33 -7.86 -2.82
CA VAL A 97 -4.12 -8.65 -3.77
C VAL A 97 -5.05 -9.61 -3.03
N VAL A 98 -4.54 -10.37 -2.06
CA VAL A 98 -5.34 -11.26 -1.21
C VAL A 98 -6.42 -10.47 -0.47
N SER A 99 -6.05 -9.35 0.14
CA SER A 99 -6.98 -8.47 0.84
C SER A 99 -8.11 -7.99 -0.08
N THR A 100 -7.79 -7.60 -1.31
CA THR A 100 -8.77 -7.16 -2.32
C THR A 100 -9.69 -8.31 -2.73
N ALA A 101 -9.16 -9.51 -2.92
CA ALA A 101 -9.95 -10.69 -3.30
C ALA A 101 -11.01 -11.04 -2.23
N LEU A 102 -10.70 -10.90 -0.94
CA LEU A 102 -11.64 -11.17 0.16
C LEU A 102 -12.94 -10.36 0.07
N VAL A 103 -12.88 -9.15 -0.49
CA VAL A 103 -14.01 -8.21 -0.54
C VAL A 103 -14.62 -8.05 -1.94
N THR A 104 -13.99 -8.58 -2.98
CA THR A 104 -14.48 -8.51 -4.37
C THR A 104 -15.05 -9.84 -4.87
N VAL A 105 -14.46 -10.98 -4.48
CA VAL A 105 -14.88 -12.31 -4.93
C VAL A 105 -16.28 -12.64 -4.41
N ARG A 106 -17.17 -13.12 -5.30
CA ARG A 106 -18.61 -13.30 -5.04
C ARG A 106 -18.90 -14.20 -3.84
N SER A 107 -18.14 -15.28 -3.65
CA SER A 107 -18.31 -16.24 -2.55
C SER A 107 -17.88 -15.71 -1.18
N LEU A 108 -17.06 -14.65 -1.15
CA LEU A 108 -16.45 -14.09 0.06
C LEU A 108 -17.02 -12.72 0.46
N LYS A 109 -17.37 -11.86 -0.51
CA LYS A 109 -17.68 -10.42 -0.28
C LYS A 109 -18.80 -10.11 0.72
N ARG A 110 -19.70 -11.06 1.01
CA ARG A 110 -20.78 -10.89 1.99
C ARG A 110 -20.42 -11.37 3.40
N ARG A 111 -19.36 -12.17 3.55
CA ARG A 111 -18.96 -12.80 4.82
C ARG A 111 -18.38 -11.76 5.78
N LYS A 112 -18.80 -11.80 7.06
CA LYS A 112 -18.31 -10.87 8.10
C LYS A 112 -16.83 -11.06 8.36
N TRP A 113 -16.36 -12.30 8.47
CA TRP A 113 -14.94 -12.61 8.71
C TRP A 113 -14.04 -12.12 7.56
N ALA A 114 -14.50 -12.19 6.30
CA ALA A 114 -13.70 -11.75 5.16
C ALA A 114 -13.41 -10.24 5.23
N ARG A 115 -14.37 -9.45 5.73
CA ARG A 115 -14.16 -8.01 5.98
C ARG A 115 -13.21 -7.75 7.14
N LEU A 116 -13.29 -8.55 8.21
CA LEU A 116 -12.36 -8.44 9.34
C LEU A 116 -10.93 -8.73 8.88
N VAL A 117 -10.72 -9.84 8.17
CA VAL A 117 -9.41 -10.21 7.62
C VAL A 117 -8.90 -9.15 6.65
N HIS A 118 -9.74 -8.63 5.75
CA HIS A 118 -9.39 -7.51 4.88
C HIS A 118 -8.89 -6.28 5.66
N SER A 119 -9.58 -5.89 6.75
CA SER A 119 -9.14 -4.77 7.58
C SER A 119 -7.83 -5.03 8.30
N ILE A 120 -7.62 -6.25 8.82
CA ILE A 120 -6.34 -6.64 9.44
C ILE A 120 -5.22 -6.60 8.41
N LEU A 121 -5.42 -7.20 7.24
CA LEU A 121 -4.43 -7.22 6.16
C LEU A 121 -4.06 -5.82 5.68
N ASN A 122 -5.04 -4.91 5.54
CA ASN A 122 -4.74 -3.52 5.17
C ASN A 122 -3.91 -2.81 6.24
N GLY A 123 -4.20 -3.03 7.53
CA GLY A 123 -3.38 -2.51 8.62
C GLY A 123 -1.95 -3.04 8.57
N THR A 124 -1.79 -4.35 8.36
CA THR A 124 -0.48 -4.99 8.19
C THR A 124 0.27 -4.43 6.98
N VAL A 125 -0.41 -4.26 5.83
CA VAL A 125 0.17 -3.66 4.61
C VAL A 125 0.69 -2.25 4.89
N MET A 126 -0.08 -1.42 5.60
CA MET A 126 0.38 -0.06 5.95
C MET A 126 1.60 -0.09 6.87
N ALA A 127 1.62 -0.95 7.88
CA ALA A 127 2.79 -1.10 8.76
C ALA A 127 4.03 -1.58 7.99
N MET A 128 3.86 -2.59 7.12
CA MET A 128 4.94 -3.10 6.28
C MET A 128 5.45 -2.04 5.31
N LEU A 129 4.59 -1.20 4.74
CA LEU A 129 5.02 -0.11 3.86
C LEU A 129 5.90 0.90 4.57
N VAL A 130 5.60 1.23 5.83
CA VAL A 130 6.46 2.08 6.65
C VAL A 130 7.82 1.41 6.87
N ILE A 131 7.84 0.12 7.23
CA ILE A 131 9.08 -0.64 7.40
C ILE A 131 9.89 -0.67 6.09
N GLN A 132 9.24 -0.92 4.96
CA GLN A 132 9.88 -0.92 3.64
C GLN A 132 10.46 0.46 3.31
N PHE A 133 9.72 1.53 3.54
CA PHE A 133 10.21 2.87 3.33
C PHE A 133 11.45 3.19 4.18
N LEU A 134 11.45 2.82 5.47
CA LEU A 134 12.60 3.00 6.36
C LEU A 134 13.81 2.16 5.91
N SER A 135 13.59 0.93 5.47
CA SER A 135 14.66 0.08 4.92
C SER A 135 15.28 0.68 3.66
N GLY A 136 14.48 1.25 2.75
CA GLY A 136 14.98 1.96 1.58
C GLY A 136 15.79 3.21 1.94
N GLY A 137 15.36 3.96 2.97
CA GLY A 137 16.13 5.07 3.52
C GLY A 137 17.49 4.64 4.08
N TRP A 138 17.56 3.46 4.69
CA TRP A 138 18.82 2.89 5.16
C TRP A 138 19.77 2.51 4.01
N MET A 139 19.25 2.02 2.88
CA MET A 139 20.05 1.77 1.66
C MET A 139 20.62 3.07 1.09
N ILE A 140 19.81 4.14 1.01
CA ILE A 140 20.28 5.45 0.54
C ILE A 140 21.37 6.00 1.46
N ARG A 141 21.22 5.81 2.78
CA ARG A 141 22.25 6.23 3.74
C ARG A 141 23.58 5.50 3.52
N GLN A 142 23.56 4.22 3.15
CA GLN A 142 24.78 3.49 2.79
C GLN A 142 25.39 4.02 1.51
N LEU A 143 24.58 4.30 0.48
CA LEU A 143 25.04 4.90 -0.77
C LEU A 143 25.71 6.27 -0.58
N LEU A 144 25.25 7.05 0.39
CA LEU A 144 25.86 8.35 0.73
C LEU A 144 27.18 8.23 1.50
N ARG A 145 27.51 7.05 2.02
CA ARG A 145 28.69 6.78 2.84
C ARG A 145 29.77 5.99 2.10
N SER A 146 29.39 5.32 1.01
CA SER A 146 30.27 4.68 0.03
C SER A 146 30.84 5.71 -0.94
#